data_AF-A0AA35L3V0-F1
#
_entry.id   AF-A0AA35L3V0-F1
#
_cell.length_a   1.000
_cell.length_b   1.000
_cell.length_c   1.000
_cell.angle_alpha   90.00
_cell.angle_beta   90.00
_cell.angle_gamma   90.00
#
_symmetry.space_group_name_H-M   'P 1'
#
loop_
_entity.id
_entity.type
_entity.pdbx_description
1 polymer ?
#
loop_
_entity_poly.entity_id
_entity_poly.type
_entity_poly.pdbx_seq_one_letter_code
_entity_poly.pdbx_strand_id
1 'polypeptide(L)'
;MKAARIAIRSAAPLAGGERAPREVEHFARYSPSPLSIKQFLDFGSTNACEKTSFSFLRHELPVRLANILKEIDFLPSRLLSTPSVQLVKSWYVESLMELVEFRDKKSDDHKVLSNFIDAIVKVRNRHHDVVPTMAQGVLEYRDSSKMDPFINQNIQYFLDRFYMNRISIRMLINQHTLIFDNNNNVGNPKHIGCIDPCCDVVDLVHDAFQSAQMLCDQYYFASPDLKLTQVNGKAAGQPIHIVYVPSHLFHMLFELFKNAMRATVEHQENKPSLDPVEVTVVLGKEDLSIKVSYKAFFPIQ
;
A
#
# COMPACT_ATOMS: atom_id res chain seq x y z
N MET A 1 0.31 16.22 10.02
CA MET A 1 0.76 17.48 9.38
C MET A 1 1.96 18.17 10.05
N LYS A 2 2.11 18.20 11.40
CA LYS A 2 3.31 18.80 12.05
C LYS A 2 4.60 17.99 11.85
N ALA A 3 4.54 16.66 11.83
CA ALA A 3 5.72 15.79 11.66
C ALA A 3 6.38 15.94 10.27
N ALA A 4 5.58 16.01 9.19
CA ALA A 4 6.07 16.25 7.83
C ALA A 4 6.83 17.58 7.70
N ARG A 5 6.39 18.64 8.40
CA ARG A 5 7.08 19.94 8.41
C ARG A 5 8.43 19.92 9.13
N ILE A 6 8.62 19.01 10.09
CA ILE A 6 9.88 18.87 10.83
C ILE A 6 10.90 18.07 9.99
N ALA A 7 10.46 17.03 9.28
CA ALA A 7 11.32 16.25 8.37
C ALA A 7 11.88 17.07 7.20
N ILE A 8 11.14 18.08 6.73
CA ILE A 8 11.56 19.00 5.65
C ILE A 8 12.79 19.84 6.05
N ARG A 9 13.04 20.08 7.36
CA ARG A 9 14.17 20.90 7.81
C ARG A 9 15.51 20.14 7.93
N SER A 10 15.50 18.81 7.90
CA SER A 10 16.73 18.00 8.05
C SER A 10 17.27 17.41 6.74
N ALA A 11 16.56 17.57 5.63
CA ALA A 11 17.01 17.09 4.32
C ALA A 11 17.87 18.15 3.63
N ALA A 12 19.16 17.86 3.42
CA ALA A 12 20.00 18.68 2.56
C ALA A 12 19.45 18.65 1.13
N PRO A 13 19.33 19.80 0.43
CA PRO A 13 18.89 19.81 -0.94
C PRO A 13 19.93 19.14 -1.83
N LEU A 14 19.52 18.13 -2.60
CA LEU A 14 20.31 17.61 -3.71
C LEU A 14 20.41 18.74 -4.75
N ALA A 15 21.59 19.34 -4.86
CA ALA A 15 21.88 20.38 -5.83
C ALA A 15 21.70 19.82 -7.26
N GLY A 16 21.16 20.66 -8.15
CA GLY A 16 20.74 20.27 -9.49
C GLY A 16 21.86 19.66 -10.36
N GLY A 17 21.45 18.74 -11.23
CA GLY A 17 22.26 18.26 -12.35
C GLY A 17 23.00 16.93 -12.15
N GLU A 18 22.83 16.22 -11.02
CA GLU A 18 23.44 14.91 -10.88
C GLU A 18 22.75 13.88 -11.78
N ARG A 19 23.52 13.38 -12.75
CA ARG A 19 23.19 12.19 -13.54
C ARG A 19 22.74 11.11 -12.56
N ALA A 20 21.55 10.53 -12.78
CA ALA A 20 20.99 9.50 -11.91
C ALA A 20 22.09 8.47 -11.57
N PRO A 21 22.22 8.03 -10.30
CA PRO A 21 23.26 7.09 -9.91
C PRO A 21 23.36 5.94 -10.91
N ARG A 22 24.57 5.52 -11.30
CA ARG A 22 24.78 4.48 -12.32
C ARG A 22 23.93 3.23 -12.07
N GLU A 23 23.67 2.94 -10.80
CA GLU A 23 22.81 1.84 -10.36
C GLU A 23 21.34 1.98 -10.78
N VAL A 24 20.80 3.20 -10.83
CA VAL A 24 19.45 3.45 -11.36
C VAL A 24 19.39 3.08 -12.85
N GLU A 25 20.37 3.50 -13.64
CA GLU A 25 20.44 3.16 -15.07
C GLU A 25 20.65 1.66 -15.30
N HIS A 26 21.36 0.97 -14.41
CA HIS A 26 21.56 -0.47 -14.49
C HIS A 26 20.27 -1.24 -14.19
N PHE A 27 19.65 -0.97 -13.03
CA PHE A 27 18.50 -1.74 -12.56
C PHE A 27 17.19 -1.40 -13.29
N ALA A 28 17.03 -0.18 -13.80
CA ALA A 28 15.83 0.21 -14.54
C ALA A 28 15.71 -0.47 -15.93
N ARG A 29 16.75 -1.19 -16.40
CA ARG A 29 16.69 -1.96 -17.64
C ARG A 29 15.96 -3.29 -17.47
N TYR A 30 15.82 -3.78 -16.24
CA TYR A 30 15.12 -5.02 -15.96
C TYR A 30 13.63 -4.73 -15.71
N SER A 31 12.78 -5.66 -16.15
CA SER A 31 11.36 -5.62 -15.84
C SER A 31 11.10 -6.24 -14.46
N PRO A 32 10.26 -5.62 -13.61
CA PRO A 32 9.84 -6.23 -12.35
C PRO A 32 9.19 -7.59 -12.56
N SER A 33 9.48 -8.53 -11.66
CA SER A 33 8.95 -9.91 -11.71
C SER A 33 7.61 -9.98 -10.94
N PRO A 34 6.46 -10.17 -11.61
CA PRO A 34 5.19 -10.34 -10.92
C PRO A 34 5.15 -11.70 -10.21
N LEU A 35 4.59 -11.73 -8.99
CA LEU A 35 4.37 -12.94 -8.21
C LEU A 35 2.88 -13.09 -7.91
N SER A 36 2.35 -14.29 -8.15
CA SER A 36 0.99 -14.67 -7.75
C SER A 36 0.92 -14.95 -6.24
N ILE A 37 -0.27 -14.80 -5.66
CA ILE A 37 -0.53 -15.19 -4.26
C ILE A 37 -0.16 -16.66 -4.02
N LYS A 38 -0.43 -17.53 -5.00
CA LYS A 38 -0.04 -18.95 -4.95
C LYS A 38 1.47 -19.13 -4.80
N GLN A 39 2.29 -18.40 -5.57
CA GLN A 39 3.74 -18.49 -5.45
C GLN A 39 4.24 -18.04 -4.06
N PHE A 40 3.64 -16.99 -3.48
CA PHE A 40 3.98 -16.58 -2.11
C PHE A 40 3.62 -17.67 -1.09
N LEU A 41 2.42 -18.26 -1.23
CA LEU A 41 1.94 -19.32 -0.34
C LEU A 41 2.82 -20.56 -0.42
N ASP A 42 3.04 -21.08 -1.63
CA ASP A 42 3.85 -22.28 -1.87
C ASP A 42 5.30 -22.10 -1.36
N PHE A 43 5.85 -20.88 -1.49
CA PHE A 43 7.17 -20.55 -0.95
C PHE A 43 7.19 -20.58 0.58
N GLY A 44 6.24 -19.91 1.25
CA GLY A 44 6.24 -19.76 2.70
C GLY A 44 5.72 -20.97 3.49
N SER A 45 4.92 -21.87 2.89
CA SER A 45 4.38 -23.05 3.58
C SER A 45 5.35 -24.22 3.66
N THR A 46 5.98 -24.59 2.55
CA THR A 46 6.67 -25.89 2.41
C THR A 46 8.18 -25.73 2.20
N ASN A 47 8.60 -24.60 1.62
CA ASN A 47 9.97 -24.39 1.15
C ASN A 47 10.58 -23.07 1.66
N ALA A 48 10.16 -22.61 2.84
CA ALA A 48 10.61 -21.33 3.38
C ALA A 48 12.14 -21.34 3.55
N CYS A 49 12.83 -20.72 2.59
CA CYS A 49 14.28 -20.69 2.51
C CYS A 49 14.76 -19.25 2.43
N GLU A 50 15.27 -18.75 3.55
CA GLU A 50 15.75 -17.36 3.68
C GLU A 50 16.77 -17.00 2.58
N LYS A 51 17.70 -17.92 2.28
CA LYS A 51 18.72 -17.76 1.23
C LYS A 51 18.12 -17.53 -0.16
N THR A 52 17.05 -18.24 -0.47
CA THR A 52 16.33 -18.11 -1.75
C THR A 52 15.57 -16.79 -1.79
N SER A 53 14.89 -16.42 -0.69
CA SER A 53 14.20 -15.14 -0.56
C SER A 53 15.16 -13.96 -0.68
N PHE A 54 16.29 -14.00 0.03
CA PHE A 54 17.36 -13.01 -0.06
C PHE A 54 17.90 -12.87 -1.49
N SER A 55 18.20 -14.00 -2.14
CA SER A 55 18.74 -14.01 -3.51
C SER A 55 17.78 -13.37 -4.52
N PHE A 56 16.48 -13.57 -4.34
CA PHE A 56 15.44 -12.90 -5.13
C PHE A 56 15.35 -11.41 -4.79
N LEU A 57 15.19 -11.05 -3.51
CA LEU A 57 14.88 -9.68 -3.08
C LEU A 57 16.03 -8.70 -3.26
N ARG A 58 17.28 -9.14 -3.08
CA ARG A 58 18.46 -8.28 -3.30
C ARG A 58 18.60 -7.82 -4.76
N HIS A 59 17.91 -8.48 -5.69
CA HIS A 59 17.81 -8.08 -7.08
C HIS A 59 16.48 -7.38 -7.38
N GLU A 60 15.36 -8.00 -7.00
CA GLU A 60 14.01 -7.52 -7.32
C GLU A 60 13.67 -6.16 -6.68
N LEU A 61 14.09 -5.91 -5.43
CA LEU A 61 13.82 -4.63 -4.76
C LEU A 61 14.54 -3.47 -5.46
N PRO A 62 15.86 -3.53 -5.74
CA PRO A 62 16.53 -2.54 -6.59
C PRO A 62 15.89 -2.33 -7.97
N VAL A 63 15.44 -3.40 -8.65
CA VAL A 63 14.74 -3.30 -9.94
C VAL A 63 13.48 -2.45 -9.81
N ARG A 64 12.63 -2.72 -8.81
CA ARG A 64 11.38 -1.95 -8.59
C ARG A 64 11.65 -0.49 -8.23
N LEU A 65 12.64 -0.23 -7.36
CA LEU A 65 13.05 1.11 -6.96
C LEU A 65 13.61 1.91 -8.13
N ALA A 66 14.46 1.30 -8.96
CA ALA A 66 15.07 1.97 -10.11
C ALA A 66 14.04 2.29 -11.20
N ASN A 67 13.11 1.37 -11.49
CA ASN A 67 12.02 1.60 -12.43
C ASN A 67 11.17 2.81 -12.01
N ILE A 68 10.77 2.88 -10.74
CA ILE A 68 9.94 4.01 -10.29
C ILE A 68 10.72 5.33 -10.19
N LEU A 69 12.01 5.29 -9.88
CA LEU A 69 12.88 6.47 -9.96
C LEU A 69 12.94 7.04 -11.39
N LYS A 70 12.98 6.18 -12.41
CA LYS A 70 12.89 6.62 -13.81
C LYS A 70 11.53 7.21 -14.15
N GLU A 71 10.44 6.65 -13.63
CA GLU A 71 9.11 7.23 -13.82
C GLU A 71 8.96 8.60 -13.17
N ILE A 72 9.56 8.81 -11.98
CA ILE A 72 9.59 10.13 -11.34
C ILE A 72 10.25 11.16 -12.26
N ASP A 73 11.36 10.81 -12.93
CA ASP A 73 12.08 11.73 -13.82
C ASP A 73 11.26 12.20 -15.04
N PHE A 74 10.15 11.53 -15.37
CA PHE A 74 9.23 11.94 -16.44
C PHE A 74 8.11 12.89 -15.98
N LEU A 75 8.04 13.22 -14.68
CA LEU A 75 7.09 14.19 -14.19
C LEU A 75 7.40 15.61 -14.71
N PRO A 76 6.40 16.51 -14.78
CA PRO A 76 6.62 17.90 -15.17
C PRO A 76 7.70 18.56 -14.31
N SER A 77 8.61 19.31 -14.92
CA SER A 77 9.77 19.93 -14.25
C SER A 77 9.40 20.74 -13.01
N ARG A 78 8.26 21.44 -13.05
CA ARG A 78 7.73 22.19 -11.90
C ARG A 78 7.28 21.29 -10.75
N LEU A 79 6.60 20.18 -11.04
CA LEU A 79 6.23 19.19 -10.03
C LEU A 79 7.49 18.52 -9.46
N LEU A 80 8.43 18.14 -10.33
CA LEU A 80 9.74 17.63 -9.91
C LEU A 80 10.44 18.60 -8.96
N SER A 81 10.39 19.91 -9.23
CA SER A 81 11.07 20.92 -8.39
C SER A 81 10.44 21.16 -7.02
N THR A 82 9.26 20.58 -6.75
CA THR A 82 8.60 20.73 -5.45
C THR A 82 9.43 20.08 -4.34
N PRO A 83 9.57 20.72 -3.16
CA PRO A 83 10.36 20.17 -2.06
C PRO A 83 9.91 18.76 -1.64
N SER A 84 8.60 18.51 -1.67
CA SER A 84 8.04 17.22 -1.29
C SER A 84 8.39 16.09 -2.28
N VAL A 85 8.35 16.36 -3.59
CA VAL A 85 8.77 15.35 -4.60
C VAL A 85 10.27 15.08 -4.54
N GLN A 86 11.09 16.11 -4.32
CA GLN A 86 12.54 15.93 -4.13
C GLN A 86 12.87 15.09 -2.90
N LEU A 87 12.14 15.30 -1.80
CA LEU A 87 12.29 14.50 -0.59
C LEU A 87 11.91 13.03 -0.81
N VAL A 88 10.81 12.76 -1.54
CA VAL A 88 10.47 11.38 -1.91
C VAL A 88 11.56 10.78 -2.79
N LYS A 89 12.03 11.51 -3.81
CA LYS A 89 13.10 11.04 -4.69
C LYS A 89 14.37 10.69 -3.92
N SER A 90 14.78 11.51 -2.94
CA SER A 90 15.96 11.23 -2.12
C SER A 90 15.81 9.96 -1.29
N TRP A 91 14.62 9.70 -0.71
CA TRP A 91 14.37 8.45 0.01
C TRP A 91 14.50 7.21 -0.87
N TYR A 92 13.99 7.26 -2.10
CA TYR A 92 14.12 6.14 -3.05
C TYR A 92 15.56 5.93 -3.50
N VAL A 93 16.34 7.00 -3.72
CA VAL A 93 17.76 6.91 -4.05
C VAL A 93 18.54 6.30 -2.89
N GLU A 94 18.34 6.78 -1.66
CA GLU A 94 19.02 6.26 -0.47
C GLU A 94 18.71 4.77 -0.28
N SER A 95 17.44 4.38 -0.35
CA SER A 95 17.01 2.98 -0.25
C SER A 95 17.61 2.11 -1.35
N LEU A 96 17.71 2.60 -2.59
CA LEU A 96 18.35 1.86 -3.68
C LEU A 96 19.83 1.63 -3.37
N MET A 97 20.56 2.67 -3.00
CA MET A 97 22.01 2.59 -2.75
C MET A 97 22.33 1.64 -1.60
N GLU A 98 21.55 1.67 -0.51
CA GLU A 98 21.69 0.72 0.60
C GLU A 98 21.47 -0.73 0.16
N LEU A 99 20.46 -1.00 -0.69
CA LEU A 99 20.17 -2.36 -1.15
C LEU A 99 21.18 -2.88 -2.18
N VAL A 100 21.82 -1.99 -2.96
CA VAL A 100 22.87 -2.38 -3.92
C VAL A 100 24.08 -3.00 -3.20
N GLU A 101 24.37 -2.61 -1.96
CA GLU A 101 25.49 -3.17 -1.17
C GLU A 101 25.39 -4.68 -0.95
N PHE A 102 24.19 -5.25 -1.09
CA PHE A 102 23.92 -6.68 -0.95
C PHE A 102 24.06 -7.49 -2.24
N ARG A 103 24.24 -6.83 -3.40
CA ARG A 103 24.27 -7.45 -4.74
C ARG A 103 25.24 -8.63 -4.81
N ASP A 104 26.49 -8.40 -4.38
CA ASP A 104 27.59 -9.38 -4.51
C ASP A 104 27.84 -10.19 -3.23
N LYS A 105 27.00 -10.03 -2.20
CA LYS A 105 27.15 -10.77 -0.93
C LYS A 105 26.74 -12.23 -1.10
N LYS A 106 27.27 -13.14 -0.30
CA LYS A 106 26.90 -14.56 -0.37
C LYS A 106 25.64 -14.83 0.44
N SER A 107 24.72 -15.62 -0.11
CA SER A 107 23.48 -16.03 0.55
C SER A 107 23.69 -17.02 1.69
N ASP A 108 24.88 -17.59 1.83
CA ASP A 108 25.21 -18.56 2.87
C ASP A 108 25.75 -17.92 4.17
N ASP A 109 25.96 -16.61 4.17
CA ASP A 109 26.44 -15.88 5.34
C ASP A 109 25.27 -15.38 6.19
N HIS A 110 25.06 -16.00 7.36
CA HIS A 110 24.00 -15.62 8.30
C HIS A 110 24.06 -14.16 8.74
N LYS A 111 25.26 -13.55 8.83
CA LYS A 111 25.39 -12.14 9.20
C LYS A 111 24.89 -11.25 8.07
N VAL A 112 25.13 -11.63 6.81
CA VAL A 112 24.60 -10.91 5.64
C VAL A 112 23.07 -10.98 5.62
N LEU A 113 22.48 -12.15 5.89
CA LEU A 113 21.03 -12.33 5.90
C LEU A 113 20.37 -11.46 6.99
N SER A 114 20.93 -11.48 8.21
CA SER A 114 20.46 -10.63 9.31
C SER A 114 20.58 -9.13 8.98
N ASN A 115 21.74 -8.69 8.48
CA ASN A 115 21.94 -7.30 8.05
C ASN A 115 20.99 -6.89 6.91
N PHE A 116 20.60 -7.83 6.04
CA PHE A 116 19.66 -7.56 4.97
C PHE A 116 18.25 -7.32 5.51
N ILE A 117 17.80 -8.10 6.50
CA ILE A 117 16.54 -7.86 7.22
C ILE A 117 16.53 -6.44 7.81
N ASP A 118 17.61 -6.05 8.51
CA ASP A 118 17.74 -4.71 9.07
C ASP A 118 17.65 -3.61 7.99
N ALA A 119 18.31 -3.82 6.85
CA ALA A 119 18.29 -2.89 5.73
C ALA A 119 16.88 -2.74 5.14
N ILE A 120 16.16 -3.84 4.86
CA ILE A 120 14.80 -3.75 4.30
C ILE A 120 13.79 -3.19 5.31
N VAL A 121 13.98 -3.42 6.61
CA VAL A 121 13.19 -2.78 7.67
C VAL A 121 13.45 -1.28 7.69
N LYS A 122 14.71 -0.84 7.56
CA LYS A 122 15.08 0.57 7.45
C LYS A 122 14.42 1.22 6.22
N VAL A 123 14.46 0.56 5.07
CA VAL A 123 13.77 1.01 3.83
C VAL A 123 12.27 1.16 4.06
N ARG A 124 11.61 0.15 4.66
CA ARG A 124 10.17 0.20 4.99
C ARG A 124 9.82 1.40 5.86
N ASN A 125 10.63 1.67 6.89
CA ASN A 125 10.41 2.74 7.84
C ASN A 125 10.65 4.12 7.21
N ARG A 126 11.73 4.28 6.42
CA ARG A 126 12.00 5.49 5.63
C ARG A 126 10.85 5.83 4.70
N HIS A 127 10.22 4.81 4.10
CA HIS A 127 9.14 4.99 3.14
C HIS A 127 7.75 5.16 3.80
N HIS A 128 7.64 5.26 5.13
CA HIS A 128 6.35 5.33 5.84
C HIS A 128 5.46 6.48 5.33
N ASP A 129 6.03 7.69 5.24
CA ASP A 129 5.31 8.93 4.88
C ASP A 129 5.30 9.24 3.38
N VAL A 130 5.69 8.30 2.51
CA VAL A 130 5.73 8.54 1.06
C VAL A 130 4.39 8.99 0.47
N VAL A 131 3.28 8.39 0.90
CA VAL A 131 1.94 8.73 0.38
C VAL A 131 1.55 10.18 0.74
N PRO A 132 1.51 10.60 2.02
CA PRO A 132 1.18 11.98 2.35
C PRO A 132 2.18 13.00 1.80
N THR A 133 3.48 12.67 1.72
CA THR A 133 4.49 13.58 1.15
C THR A 133 4.33 13.74 -0.35
N MET A 134 4.09 12.66 -1.11
CA MET A 134 3.83 12.77 -2.55
C MET A 134 2.55 13.58 -2.83
N ALA A 135 1.48 13.35 -2.05
CA ALA A 135 0.27 14.15 -2.13
C ALA A 135 0.53 15.64 -1.86
N GLN A 136 1.38 15.96 -0.87
CA GLN A 136 1.80 17.33 -0.59
C GLN A 136 2.56 17.97 -1.77
N GLY A 137 3.40 17.21 -2.48
CA GLY A 137 4.07 17.69 -3.69
C GLY A 137 3.10 18.03 -4.84
N VAL A 138 2.04 17.24 -5.01
CA VAL A 138 0.97 17.55 -5.97
C VAL A 138 0.20 18.81 -5.58
N LEU A 139 -0.03 19.03 -4.28
CA LEU A 139 -0.64 20.27 -3.77
C LEU A 139 0.27 21.49 -4.01
N GLU A 140 1.57 21.38 -3.72
CA GLU A 140 2.57 22.42 -3.99
C GLU A 140 2.62 22.80 -5.48
N TYR A 141 2.51 21.81 -6.36
CA TYR A 141 2.44 22.03 -7.80
C TYR A 141 1.15 22.73 -8.22
N ARG A 142 0.00 22.32 -7.68
CA ARG A 142 -1.30 22.94 -7.95
C ARG A 142 -1.34 24.40 -7.53
N ASP A 143 -0.76 24.73 -6.38
CA ASP A 143 -0.81 26.08 -5.83
C ASP A 143 0.15 27.04 -6.56
N SER A 144 1.20 26.51 -7.20
CA SER A 144 2.20 27.28 -7.95
C SER A 144 1.96 27.35 -9.47
N SER A 145 1.07 26.51 -10.01
CA SER A 145 0.83 26.40 -11.46
C SER A 145 -0.64 26.12 -11.77
N LYS A 146 -1.19 26.73 -12.83
CA LYS A 146 -2.51 26.35 -13.33
C LYS A 146 -2.46 24.92 -13.85
N MET A 147 -3.29 24.04 -13.30
CA MET A 147 -3.41 22.66 -13.76
C MET A 147 -4.14 22.61 -15.11
N ASP A 148 -3.47 22.04 -16.11
CA ASP A 148 -4.04 21.69 -17.41
C ASP A 148 -4.62 20.26 -17.34
N PRO A 149 -5.85 20.00 -17.82
CA PRO A 149 -6.42 18.66 -17.93
C PRO A 149 -5.47 17.58 -18.47
N PHE A 150 -4.63 17.89 -19.46
CA PHE A 150 -3.68 16.91 -20.01
C PHE A 150 -2.59 16.52 -18.99
N ILE A 151 -2.07 17.49 -18.26
CA ILE A 151 -1.05 17.26 -17.23
C ILE A 151 -1.64 16.44 -16.08
N ASN A 152 -2.91 16.67 -15.72
CA ASN A 152 -3.59 15.90 -14.69
C ASN A 152 -3.68 14.42 -15.05
N GLN A 153 -3.93 14.08 -16.31
CA GLN A 153 -3.97 12.68 -16.77
C GLN A 153 -2.59 12.00 -16.63
N ASN A 154 -1.50 12.71 -16.97
CA ASN A 154 -0.14 12.18 -16.83
C ASN A 154 0.25 11.99 -15.35
N ILE A 155 -0.13 12.93 -14.49
CA ILE A 155 0.07 12.82 -13.04
C ILE A 155 -0.73 11.64 -12.49
N GLN A 156 -1.99 11.47 -12.88
CA GLN A 156 -2.82 10.34 -12.45
C GLN A 156 -2.18 9.01 -12.87
N TYR A 157 -1.80 8.88 -14.13
CA TYR A 157 -1.12 7.69 -14.65
C TYR A 157 0.16 7.35 -13.87
N PHE A 158 0.97 8.37 -13.57
CA PHE A 158 2.16 8.20 -12.73
C PHE A 158 1.79 7.75 -11.30
N LEU A 159 0.83 8.42 -10.65
CA LEU A 159 0.47 8.14 -9.26
C LEU A 159 -0.07 6.72 -9.08
N ASP A 160 -0.87 6.23 -10.03
CA ASP A 160 -1.38 4.85 -10.00
C ASP A 160 -0.22 3.85 -10.04
N ARG A 161 0.74 4.05 -10.93
CA ARG A 161 1.93 3.19 -11.05
C ARG A 161 2.86 3.31 -9.85
N PHE A 162 3.06 4.53 -9.35
CA PHE A 162 3.87 4.83 -8.18
C PHE A 162 3.34 4.13 -6.93
N TYR A 163 2.04 4.25 -6.65
CA TYR A 163 1.45 3.61 -5.49
C TYR A 163 1.32 2.10 -5.64
N MET A 164 1.03 1.58 -6.83
CA MET A 164 1.05 0.14 -7.08
C MET A 164 2.45 -0.46 -6.89
N ASN A 165 3.49 0.19 -7.41
CA ASN A 165 4.88 -0.22 -7.18
C ASN A 165 5.22 -0.23 -5.68
N ARG A 166 4.83 0.82 -4.94
CA ARG A 166 5.05 0.91 -3.49
C ARG A 166 4.34 -0.19 -2.70
N ILE A 167 3.07 -0.49 -3.04
CA ILE A 167 2.32 -1.61 -2.43
C ILE A 167 3.09 -2.91 -2.68
N SER A 168 3.61 -3.10 -3.90
CA SER A 168 4.37 -4.30 -4.26
C SER A 168 5.70 -4.44 -3.50
N ILE A 169 6.43 -3.34 -3.28
CA ILE A 169 7.67 -3.32 -2.48
C ILE A 169 7.34 -3.65 -1.02
N ARG A 170 6.30 -3.02 -0.46
CA ARG A 170 5.85 -3.28 0.91
C ARG A 170 5.40 -4.73 1.09
N MET A 171 4.74 -5.31 0.09
CA MET A 171 4.36 -6.73 0.07
C MET A 171 5.59 -7.64 0.18
N LEU A 172 6.61 -7.41 -0.65
CA LEU A 172 7.85 -8.20 -0.63
C LEU A 172 8.61 -8.08 0.69
N ILE A 173 8.79 -6.86 1.19
CA ILE A 173 9.49 -6.62 2.46
C ILE A 173 8.73 -7.28 3.61
N ASN A 174 7.41 -7.06 3.71
CA ASN A 174 6.61 -7.61 4.79
C ASN A 174 6.63 -9.15 4.78
N GLN A 175 6.55 -9.77 3.60
CA GLN A 175 6.65 -11.23 3.47
C GLN A 175 7.99 -11.75 4.01
N HIS A 176 9.10 -11.16 3.61
CA HIS A 176 10.42 -11.59 4.10
C HIS A 176 10.55 -11.39 5.61
N THR A 177 10.20 -10.21 6.12
CA THR A 177 10.34 -9.91 7.54
C THR A 177 9.44 -10.79 8.40
N LEU A 178 8.18 -11.02 7.99
CA LEU A 178 7.25 -11.81 8.80
C LEU A 178 7.58 -13.31 8.82
N ILE A 179 8.33 -13.82 7.83
CA ILE A 179 8.73 -15.23 7.77
C ILE A 179 10.09 -15.46 8.46
N PHE A 180 11.04 -14.53 8.34
CA PHE A 180 12.44 -14.77 8.72
C PHE A 180 12.98 -13.89 9.87
N ASP A 181 12.29 -12.81 10.25
CA ASP A 181 12.72 -11.96 11.38
C ASP A 181 12.33 -12.58 12.73
N ASN A 182 13.22 -13.42 13.27
CA ASN A 182 13.02 -14.10 14.56
C ASN A 182 12.88 -13.15 15.77
N ASN A 183 13.25 -11.87 15.64
CA ASN A 183 13.15 -10.89 16.72
C ASN A 183 11.75 -10.27 16.83
N ASN A 184 10.91 -10.43 15.80
CA ASN A 184 9.55 -9.87 15.73
C ASN A 184 8.51 -10.98 15.55
N ASN A 185 8.29 -11.79 16.60
CA ASN A 185 7.19 -12.77 16.67
C ASN A 185 5.81 -12.11 16.86
N VAL A 186 5.47 -11.14 15.99
CA VAL A 186 4.23 -10.36 16.02
C VAL A 186 3.23 -10.87 14.94
N GLY A 187 3.59 -11.91 14.19
CA GLY A 187 2.74 -12.52 13.17
C GLY A 187 1.66 -13.43 13.75
N ASN A 188 0.54 -13.58 13.03
CA ASN A 188 -0.46 -14.61 13.34
C ASN A 188 0.13 -15.99 12.94
N PRO A 189 0.22 -16.98 13.84
CA PRO A 189 0.77 -18.30 13.53
C PRO A 189 0.06 -19.04 12.40
N LYS A 190 -1.18 -18.66 12.08
CA LYS A 190 -1.97 -19.24 10.97
C LYS A 190 -1.66 -18.60 9.62
N HIS A 191 -0.97 -17.46 9.60
CA HIS A 191 -0.63 -16.75 8.38
C HIS A 191 0.73 -17.19 7.84
N ILE A 192 0.89 -17.05 6.52
CA ILE A 192 2.18 -17.21 5.84
C ILE A 192 2.66 -15.82 5.44
N GLY A 193 3.56 -15.29 6.26
CA GLY A 193 3.92 -13.89 6.24
C GLY A 193 2.69 -13.01 6.49
N CYS A 194 2.32 -12.17 5.52
CA CYS A 194 1.11 -11.35 5.60
C CYS A 194 -0.12 -11.95 4.90
N ILE A 195 -0.04 -13.17 4.37
CA ILE A 195 -1.15 -13.85 3.68
C ILE A 195 -1.85 -14.78 4.65
N ASP A 196 -3.18 -14.68 4.69
CA ASP A 196 -4.04 -15.65 5.35
C ASP A 196 -4.56 -16.65 4.32
N PRO A 197 -4.24 -17.95 4.44
CA PRO A 197 -4.74 -18.99 3.54
C PRO A 197 -6.25 -19.23 3.66
N CYS A 198 -6.86 -18.83 4.78
CA CYS A 198 -8.28 -19.04 5.08
C CYS A 198 -8.91 -17.72 5.56
N CYS A 199 -8.67 -16.63 4.83
CA CYS A 199 -9.13 -15.30 5.18
C CYS A 199 -10.66 -15.23 5.19
N ASP A 200 -11.26 -15.05 6.37
CA ASP A 200 -12.70 -14.83 6.53
C ASP A 200 -13.06 -13.41 6.08
N VAL A 201 -13.81 -13.33 4.98
CA VAL A 201 -14.19 -12.06 4.35
C VAL A 201 -15.26 -11.34 5.18
N VAL A 202 -16.18 -12.07 5.81
CA VAL A 202 -17.30 -11.50 6.56
C VAL A 202 -16.79 -10.90 7.86
N ASP A 203 -15.88 -11.60 8.55
CA ASP A 203 -15.23 -11.07 9.76
C ASP A 203 -14.45 -9.78 9.45
N LEU A 204 -13.69 -9.75 8.35
CA LEU A 204 -12.98 -8.53 7.93
C LEU A 204 -13.91 -7.36 7.58
N VAL A 205 -15.08 -7.64 7.03
CA VAL A 205 -16.12 -6.62 6.82
C VAL A 205 -16.59 -6.05 8.16
N HIS A 206 -16.85 -6.91 9.15
CA HIS A 206 -17.23 -6.46 10.48
C HIS A 206 -16.14 -5.62 11.16
N ASP A 207 -14.88 -6.08 11.13
CA ASP A 207 -13.75 -5.37 11.72
C ASP A 207 -13.55 -3.98 11.10
N ALA A 208 -13.59 -3.90 9.77
CA ALA A 208 -13.42 -2.65 9.04
C ALA A 208 -14.59 -1.70 9.28
N PHE A 209 -15.81 -2.23 9.32
CA PHE A 209 -17.02 -1.45 9.61
C PHE A 209 -16.96 -0.87 11.02
N GLN A 210 -16.70 -1.69 12.04
CA GLN A 210 -16.64 -1.26 13.43
C GLN A 210 -15.53 -0.21 13.64
N SER A 211 -14.39 -0.37 12.96
CA SER A 211 -13.31 0.62 12.99
C SER A 211 -13.71 1.96 12.38
N ALA A 212 -14.43 1.95 11.25
CA ALA A 212 -14.96 3.17 10.65
C ALA A 212 -16.08 3.79 11.51
N GLN A 213 -16.91 2.94 12.14
CA GLN A 213 -18.00 3.33 13.02
C GLN A 213 -17.48 4.12 14.23
N MET A 214 -16.43 3.62 14.89
CA MET A 214 -15.79 4.32 16.01
C MET A 214 -15.34 5.74 15.64
N LEU A 215 -14.79 5.93 14.42
CA LEU A 215 -14.39 7.25 13.94
C LEU A 215 -15.58 8.13 13.59
N CYS A 216 -16.64 7.54 13.02
CA CYS A 216 -17.87 8.23 12.70
C CYS A 216 -18.57 8.73 13.97
N ASP A 217 -18.71 7.86 14.97
CA ASP A 217 -19.28 8.19 16.28
C ASP A 217 -18.46 9.28 16.99
N GLN A 218 -17.13 9.23 16.90
CA GLN A 218 -16.27 10.25 17.50
C GLN A 218 -16.48 11.64 16.88
N TYR A 219 -16.79 11.74 15.58
CA TYR A 219 -16.90 13.01 14.87
C TYR A 219 -18.34 13.53 14.79
N TYR A 220 -19.30 12.64 14.55
CA TYR A 220 -20.69 12.98 14.30
C TYR A 220 -21.63 12.60 15.45
N PHE A 221 -21.15 11.90 16.48
CA PHE A 221 -21.95 11.36 17.60
C PHE A 221 -23.07 10.40 17.17
N ALA A 222 -23.04 9.93 15.92
CA ALA A 222 -23.97 8.97 15.35
C ALA A 222 -23.29 8.26 14.17
N SER A 223 -23.71 7.03 13.91
CA SER A 223 -23.26 6.23 12.78
C SER A 223 -24.40 5.31 12.29
N PRO A 224 -24.43 4.96 11.00
CA PRO A 224 -25.40 4.00 10.48
C PRO A 224 -25.06 2.57 10.94
N ASP A 225 -26.07 1.71 10.98
CA ASP A 225 -25.89 0.26 11.22
C ASP A 225 -25.36 -0.47 9.97
N LEU A 226 -24.82 -1.68 10.17
CA LEU A 226 -24.40 -2.58 9.09
C LEU A 226 -25.50 -3.59 8.78
N LYS A 227 -25.89 -3.69 7.50
CA LYS A 227 -26.73 -4.77 6.98
C LYS A 227 -25.93 -5.64 6.01
N LEU A 228 -25.48 -6.79 6.47
CA LEU A 228 -24.63 -7.70 5.69
C LEU A 228 -25.44 -8.86 5.08
N THR A 229 -25.16 -9.18 3.83
CA THR A 229 -25.67 -10.37 3.13
C THR A 229 -24.50 -11.09 2.46
N GLN A 230 -24.41 -12.40 2.62
CA GLN A 230 -23.41 -13.23 1.94
C GLN A 230 -24.07 -14.29 1.04
N VAL A 231 -23.46 -14.53 -0.12
CA VAL A 231 -23.88 -15.54 -1.09
C VAL A 231 -22.65 -16.34 -1.52
N ASN A 232 -22.53 -17.56 -1.00
CA ASN A 232 -21.46 -18.46 -1.37
C ASN A 232 -21.92 -19.40 -2.49
N GLY A 233 -21.55 -19.07 -3.73
CA GLY A 233 -21.87 -19.85 -4.92
C GLY A 233 -21.04 -21.14 -5.07
N LYS A 234 -19.97 -21.32 -4.27
CA LYS A 234 -19.19 -22.57 -4.24
C LYS A 234 -19.76 -23.56 -3.23
N ALA A 235 -20.24 -23.08 -2.08
CA ALA A 235 -20.82 -23.89 -1.01
C ALA A 235 -21.92 -23.10 -0.29
N ALA A 236 -23.18 -23.33 -0.67
CA ALA A 236 -24.32 -22.60 -0.12
C ALA A 236 -24.40 -22.74 1.42
N GLY A 237 -24.58 -21.62 2.11
CA GLY A 237 -24.68 -21.55 3.58
C GLY A 237 -23.36 -21.65 4.34
N GLN A 238 -22.23 -21.86 3.66
CA GLN A 238 -20.90 -21.86 4.29
C GLN A 238 -20.27 -20.47 4.27
N PRO A 239 -19.46 -20.12 5.28
CA PRO A 239 -18.74 -18.84 5.30
C PRO A 239 -17.81 -18.69 4.08
N ILE A 240 -17.60 -17.44 3.67
CA ILE A 240 -16.78 -17.09 2.50
C ILE A 240 -15.33 -16.89 2.95
N HIS A 241 -14.49 -17.87 2.61
CA HIS A 241 -13.05 -17.80 2.84
C HIS A 241 -12.28 -17.68 1.52
N ILE A 242 -11.22 -16.88 1.51
CA ILE A 242 -10.30 -16.75 0.38
C ILE A 242 -8.83 -16.78 0.84
N VAL A 243 -7.90 -17.01 -0.09
CA VAL A 243 -6.47 -16.77 0.16
C VAL A 243 -6.18 -15.31 -0.15
N TYR A 244 -5.86 -14.50 0.85
CA TYR A 244 -5.63 -13.07 0.63
C TYR A 244 -4.72 -12.43 1.69
N VAL A 245 -4.41 -11.15 1.52
CA VAL A 245 -3.73 -10.33 2.52
C VAL A 245 -4.79 -9.56 3.32
N PRO A 246 -5.11 -9.95 4.57
CA PRO A 246 -6.21 -9.37 5.34
C PRO A 246 -6.12 -7.84 5.47
N SER A 247 -4.91 -7.32 5.70
CA SER A 247 -4.68 -5.87 5.85
C SER A 247 -4.96 -5.07 4.58
N HIS A 248 -4.79 -5.65 3.39
CA HIS A 248 -5.15 -4.99 2.13
C HIS A 248 -6.68 -4.89 1.98
N LEU A 249 -7.39 -5.98 2.29
CA LEU A 249 -8.85 -6.02 2.22
C LEU A 249 -9.48 -5.09 3.27
N PHE A 250 -8.99 -5.15 4.50
CA PHE A 250 -9.39 -4.25 5.58
C PHE A 250 -9.24 -2.79 5.16
N HIS A 251 -8.09 -2.40 4.59
CA HIS A 251 -7.86 -1.01 4.18
C HIS A 251 -8.88 -0.55 3.12
N MET A 252 -9.16 -1.37 2.10
CA MET A 252 -10.17 -1.03 1.08
C MET A 252 -11.56 -0.84 1.70
N LEU A 253 -11.99 -1.78 2.55
CA LEU A 253 -13.30 -1.74 3.19
C LEU A 253 -13.43 -0.56 4.16
N PHE A 254 -12.40 -0.32 4.97
CA PHE A 254 -12.36 0.78 5.93
C PHE A 254 -12.50 2.15 5.25
N GLU A 255 -11.79 2.38 4.14
CA GLU A 255 -11.92 3.63 3.37
C GLU A 255 -13.32 3.77 2.74
N LEU A 256 -13.89 2.68 2.20
CA LEU A 256 -15.26 2.68 1.67
C LEU A 256 -16.30 2.97 2.78
N PHE A 257 -16.16 2.36 3.96
CA PHE A 257 -17.08 2.57 5.07
C PHE A 257 -17.02 3.99 5.62
N LYS A 258 -15.84 4.58 5.78
CA LYS A 258 -15.72 6.00 6.16
C LYS A 258 -16.47 6.91 5.18
N ASN A 259 -16.31 6.68 3.87
CA ASN A 259 -16.99 7.47 2.85
C ASN A 259 -18.51 7.26 2.88
N ALA A 260 -18.97 6.01 2.99
CA ALA A 260 -20.39 5.67 3.08
C ALA A 260 -21.04 6.28 4.33
N MET A 261 -20.42 6.12 5.50
CA MET A 261 -20.90 6.65 6.77
C MET A 261 -20.99 8.17 6.75
N ARG A 262 -19.91 8.85 6.31
CA ARG A 262 -19.90 10.31 6.16
C ARG A 262 -21.05 10.80 5.27
N ALA A 263 -21.20 10.20 4.09
CA ALA A 263 -22.24 10.58 3.15
C ALA A 263 -23.64 10.33 3.73
N THR A 264 -23.88 9.21 4.41
CA THR A 264 -25.16 8.93 5.06
C THR A 264 -25.47 9.94 6.15
N VAL A 265 -24.53 10.23 7.05
CA VAL A 265 -24.75 11.16 8.16
C VAL A 265 -25.03 12.58 7.66
N GLU A 266 -24.15 13.11 6.80
CA GLU A 266 -24.27 14.51 6.31
C GLU A 266 -25.56 14.76 5.51
N HIS A 267 -26.16 13.73 4.89
CA HIS A 267 -27.39 13.86 4.10
C HIS A 267 -28.66 13.45 4.84
N GLN A 268 -28.54 12.92 6.05
CA GLN A 268 -29.67 12.40 6.82
C GLN A 268 -29.77 13.00 8.22
N GLU A 269 -29.11 14.14 8.48
CA GLU A 269 -29.13 14.84 9.77
C GLU A 269 -30.55 15.13 10.29
N ASN A 270 -31.52 15.33 9.38
CA ASN A 270 -32.92 15.61 9.72
C ASN A 270 -33.81 14.37 9.84
N LYS A 271 -33.27 13.16 9.66
CA LYS A 271 -34.04 11.92 9.84
C LYS A 271 -33.95 11.45 11.30
N PRO A 272 -35.01 10.81 11.83
CA PRO A 272 -35.00 10.26 13.19
C PRO A 272 -34.02 9.09 13.35
N SER A 273 -33.69 8.39 12.26
CA SER A 273 -32.70 7.32 12.24
C SER A 273 -31.97 7.29 10.90
N LEU A 274 -30.71 6.89 10.93
CA LEU A 274 -29.87 6.75 9.74
C LEU A 274 -30.23 5.46 8.99
N ASP A 275 -30.26 5.53 7.65
CA ASP A 275 -30.34 4.32 6.82
C ASP A 275 -29.05 3.47 7.02
N PRO A 276 -29.15 2.14 7.10
CA PRO A 276 -27.98 1.29 7.26
C PRO A 276 -27.10 1.29 6.00
N VAL A 277 -25.81 1.02 6.19
CA VAL A 277 -24.90 0.66 5.09
C VAL A 277 -25.11 -0.80 4.76
N GLU A 278 -25.48 -1.09 3.52
CA GLU A 278 -25.74 -2.45 3.06
C GLU A 278 -24.48 -3.03 2.39
N VAL A 279 -24.05 -4.22 2.82
CA VAL A 279 -22.91 -4.93 2.24
C VAL A 279 -23.38 -6.26 1.69
N THR A 280 -23.06 -6.53 0.42
CA THR A 280 -23.27 -7.84 -0.21
C THR A 280 -21.93 -8.46 -0.58
N VAL A 281 -21.62 -9.62 0.00
CA VAL A 281 -20.44 -10.43 -0.32
C VAL A 281 -20.87 -11.63 -1.17
N VAL A 282 -20.32 -11.77 -2.37
CA VAL A 282 -20.65 -12.87 -3.29
C VAL A 282 -19.38 -13.60 -3.71
N LEU A 283 -19.33 -14.91 -3.47
CA LEU A 283 -18.27 -15.77 -3.98
C LEU A 283 -18.79 -16.58 -5.17
N GLY A 284 -18.35 -16.24 -6.37
CA GLY A 284 -18.59 -16.98 -7.60
C GLY A 284 -17.55 -18.06 -7.85
N LYS A 285 -17.50 -18.60 -9.08
CA LYS A 285 -16.46 -19.56 -9.48
C LYS A 285 -15.08 -18.90 -9.55
N GLU A 286 -15.03 -17.72 -10.17
CA GLU A 286 -13.80 -16.96 -10.45
C GLU A 286 -13.68 -15.74 -9.54
N ASP A 287 -14.80 -15.02 -9.32
CA ASP A 287 -14.78 -13.75 -8.60
C ASP A 287 -15.20 -13.86 -7.13
N LEU A 288 -14.56 -13.03 -6.30
CA LEU A 288 -15.14 -12.54 -5.06
C LEU A 288 -15.56 -11.08 -5.27
N SER A 289 -16.83 -10.78 -5.07
CA SER A 289 -17.38 -9.42 -5.18
C SER A 289 -17.88 -8.94 -3.81
N ILE A 290 -17.46 -7.74 -3.41
CA ILE A 290 -17.98 -7.05 -2.22
C ILE A 290 -18.60 -5.74 -2.66
N LYS A 291 -19.91 -5.62 -2.52
CA LYS A 291 -20.66 -4.41 -2.86
C LYS A 291 -21.04 -3.69 -1.59
N VAL A 292 -20.59 -2.43 -1.44
CA VAL A 292 -21.02 -1.52 -0.36
C VAL A 292 -22.02 -0.54 -0.95
N SER A 293 -23.22 -0.46 -0.37
CA SER A 293 -24.32 0.40 -0.81
C SER A 293 -24.82 1.23 0.36
N TYR A 294 -25.13 2.50 0.10
CA TYR A 294 -25.62 3.44 1.12
C TYR A 294 -26.55 4.46 0.46
N LYS A 295 -27.41 5.09 1.26
CA LYS A 295 -28.35 6.11 0.78
C LYS A 295 -27.86 7.50 1.17
N ALA A 296 -27.24 8.19 0.22
CA ALA A 296 -27.04 9.63 0.29
C ALA A 296 -27.97 10.28 -0.74
N PHE A 297 -28.88 11.13 -0.29
CA PHE A 297 -29.77 11.85 -1.21
C PHE A 297 -28.94 12.93 -1.91
N PHE A 298 -28.53 12.70 -3.15
CA PHE A 298 -28.04 13.77 -4.00
C PHE A 298 -29.27 14.47 -4.61
N PRO A 299 -29.63 15.70 -4.22
CA PRO A 299 -30.53 16.47 -5.05
C PRO A 299 -29.85 16.63 -6.41
N ILE A 300 -30.43 16.03 -7.45
CA ILE A 300 -30.01 16.26 -8.82
C ILE A 300 -30.26 17.76 -9.07
N GLN A 301 -29.19 18.55 -9.14
CA GLN A 301 -29.24 19.93 -9.64
C GLN A 301 -29.33 19.94 -11.16
#